data_AF-A0A943QY43-F1
#
_entry.id   AF-A0A943QY43-F1
#
_cell.length_a   1.000
_cell.length_b   1.000
_cell.length_c   1.000
_cell.angle_alpha   90.00
_cell.angle_beta   90.00
_cell.angle_gamma   90.00
#
_symmetry.space_group_name_H-M   'P 1'
#
loop_
_entity.id
_entity.type
_entity.pdbx_description
1 polymer ?
#
loop_
_entity_poly.entity_id
_entity_poly.type
_entity_poly.pdbx_seq_one_letter_code
_entity_poly.pdbx_strand_id
1 'polypeptide(L)'
;MFQTLIAQIKEYKKPSILASLFMTLEVMFEISIPFVMANLLDKGVQQSNMSNIWLYGGLMLVCAFLSLFCGMQSARYAAFASAGFAKNLRQAIFKKVQTFSFENIDKFSAGGLVTRMMTDVTNVQ
;
A
#
# COMPACT_ATOMS: atom_id res chain seq x y z
N MET A 1 3.64 16.79 15.84
CA MET A 1 2.41 16.09 15.42
C MET A 1 2.71 14.89 14.52
N PHE A 2 3.40 15.06 13.38
CA PHE A 2 3.82 13.94 12.52
C PHE A 2 4.84 12.98 13.16
N GLN A 3 5.80 13.50 13.93
CA GLN A 3 6.84 12.69 14.59
C GLN A 3 6.27 11.66 15.60
N THR A 4 5.20 12.01 16.31
CA THR A 4 4.51 11.13 17.27
C THR A 4 3.64 10.07 16.60
N LEU A 5 3.08 10.36 15.43
CA LEU A 5 2.35 9.39 14.60
C LEU A 5 3.33 8.41 13.94
N ILE A 6 4.45 8.91 13.39
CA ILE A 6 5.53 8.09 12.83
C ILE A 6 6.16 7.16 13.88
N ALA A 7 6.17 7.56 15.15
CA ALA A 7 6.62 6.71 16.26
C ALA A 7 5.71 5.50 16.53
N GLN A 8 4.41 5.56 16.16
CA GLN A 8 3.45 4.45 16.29
C GLN A 8 3.55 3.42 15.15
N ILE A 9 4.23 3.78 14.05
CA ILE A 9 4.59 2.86 12.94
C ILE A 9 5.68 1.86 13.39
N LYS A 10 6.28 2.03 14.58
CA LYS A 10 7.49 1.33 15.09
C LYS A 10 7.61 -0.16 14.70
N GLU A 11 6.58 -0.98 14.89
CA GLU A 11 6.61 -2.42 14.59
C GLU A 11 6.36 -2.76 13.10
N TYR A 12 5.67 -1.89 12.36
CA TYR A 12 5.22 -2.13 10.98
C TYR A 12 6.06 -1.40 9.91
N LYS A 13 7.23 -0.85 10.27
CA LYS A 13 8.17 -0.27 9.31
C LYS A 13 8.65 -1.27 8.25
N LYS A 14 8.86 -2.54 8.62
CA LYS A 14 9.29 -3.60 7.70
C LYS A 14 8.25 -3.87 6.59
N PRO A 15 6.96 -4.14 6.90
CA PRO A 15 5.94 -4.35 5.87
C PRO A 15 5.64 -3.09 5.04
N SER A 16 5.76 -1.88 5.61
CA SER A 16 5.57 -0.64 4.85
C SER A 16 6.68 -0.40 3.81
N ILE A 17 7.95 -0.68 4.17
CA ILE A 17 9.07 -0.63 3.22
C ILE A 17 8.93 -1.72 2.15
N LEU A 18 8.53 -2.94 2.55
CA LEU A 18 8.25 -4.03 1.62
C LEU A 18 7.13 -3.66 0.63
N ALA A 19 6.03 -3.09 1.11
CA ALA A 19 4.93 -2.63 0.24
C ALA A 19 5.42 -1.57 -0.77
N SER A 20 6.19 -0.57 -0.32
CA SER A 20 6.76 0.45 -1.20
C SER A 20 7.72 -0.15 -2.24
N LEU A 21 8.49 -1.18 -1.87
CA LEU A 21 9.40 -1.87 -2.78
C LEU A 21 8.62 -2.68 -3.83
N PHE A 22 7.61 -3.42 -3.41
CA PHE A 22 6.73 -4.19 -4.31
C PHE A 22 5.95 -3.28 -5.27
N MET A 23 5.45 -2.14 -4.79
CA MET A 23 4.82 -1.11 -5.63
C MET A 23 5.80 -0.56 -6.68
N THR A 24 7.04 -0.30 -6.30
CA THR A 24 8.06 0.20 -7.24
C THR A 24 8.36 -0.84 -8.32
N LEU A 25 8.46 -2.11 -7.94
CA LEU A 25 8.66 -3.21 -8.88
C LEU A 25 7.47 -3.37 -9.83
N GLU A 26 6.23 -3.31 -9.31
CA GLU A 26 5.01 -3.35 -10.11
C GLU A 26 5.00 -2.27 -11.20
N VAL A 27 5.28 -1.01 -10.83
CA VAL A 27 5.31 0.11 -11.78
C VAL A 27 6.40 -0.09 -12.84
N MET A 28 7.56 -0.65 -12.47
CA MET A 28 8.60 -0.98 -13.45
C MET A 28 8.12 -2.02 -14.48
N PHE A 29 7.34 -3.02 -14.06
CA PHE A 29 6.73 -3.99 -14.97
C PHE A 29 5.66 -3.34 -15.86
N GLU A 30 4.81 -2.47 -15.32
CA GLU A 30 3.81 -1.75 -16.12
C GLU A 30 4.45 -0.87 -17.19
N ILE A 31 5.52 -0.16 -16.87
CA ILE A 31 6.27 0.67 -17.84
C ILE A 31 6.98 -0.21 -18.89
N SER A 32 7.32 -1.45 -18.55
CA SER A 32 7.95 -2.38 -19.49
C SER A 32 6.98 -2.89 -20.58
N ILE A 33 5.66 -2.94 -20.29
CA ILE A 33 4.64 -3.39 -21.26
C ILE A 33 4.64 -2.53 -22.56
N PRO A 34 4.55 -1.19 -22.54
CA PRO A 34 4.60 -0.38 -23.75
C PRO A 34 5.95 -0.47 -24.48
N PHE A 35 7.05 -0.72 -23.77
CA PHE A 35 8.35 -0.96 -24.40
C PHE A 35 8.38 -2.27 -25.20
N VAL A 36 7.80 -3.34 -24.64
CA VAL A 36 7.63 -4.62 -25.35
C VAL A 36 6.64 -4.47 -26.52
N MET A 37 5.58 -3.66 -26.34
CA MET A 37 4.62 -3.34 -27.41
C MET A 37 5.29 -2.65 -28.59
N ALA A 38 6.16 -1.67 -28.35
CA ALA A 38 6.92 -0.99 -29.40
C ALA A 38 7.82 -1.98 -30.16
N ASN A 39 8.53 -2.86 -29.44
CA ASN A 39 9.34 -3.90 -30.07
C ASN A 39 8.51 -4.91 -30.87
N LEU A 40 7.29 -5.24 -30.43
CA LEU A 40 6.37 -6.11 -31.16
C LEU A 40 5.95 -5.46 -32.49
N LEU A 41 5.65 -4.16 -32.50
CA LEU A 41 5.30 -3.43 -33.71
C LEU A 41 6.48 -3.36 -34.70
N ASP A 42 7.67 -3.02 -34.22
CA ASP A 42 8.86 -2.84 -35.08
C ASP A 42 9.43 -4.17 -35.58
N LYS A 43 9.51 -5.21 -34.74
CA LYS A 43 10.18 -6.50 -35.07
C LYS A 43 9.23 -7.64 -35.40
N GLY A 44 7.95 -7.50 -35.08
CA GLY A 44 6.92 -8.48 -35.41
C GLY A 44 6.10 -8.06 -36.62
N VAL A 45 5.41 -6.93 -36.51
CA VAL A 45 4.47 -6.47 -37.54
C VAL A 45 5.20 -5.92 -38.78
N GLN A 46 6.20 -5.07 -38.59
CA GLN A 46 6.96 -4.49 -39.72
C GLN A 46 7.76 -5.52 -40.53
N GLN A 47 8.22 -6.61 -39.88
CA GLN A 47 8.92 -7.71 -40.56
C GLN A 47 7.99 -8.85 -41.00
N SER A 48 6.66 -8.74 -40.82
CA SER A 48 5.66 -9.79 -41.08
C SER A 48 6.01 -11.16 -40.47
N ASN A 49 6.80 -11.20 -39.40
CA ASN A 49 7.28 -12.44 -38.81
C ASN A 49 6.32 -12.90 -37.72
N MET A 50 5.37 -13.76 -38.10
CA MET A 50 4.28 -14.24 -37.24
C MET A 50 4.80 -14.95 -35.96
N SER A 51 5.99 -15.55 -36.02
CA SER A 51 6.61 -16.22 -34.86
C SER A 51 7.01 -15.21 -33.77
N ASN A 52 7.54 -14.06 -34.16
CA ASN A 52 7.90 -13.00 -33.20
C ASN A 52 6.66 -12.39 -32.55
N ILE A 53 5.56 -12.21 -33.30
CA ILE A 53 4.31 -11.66 -32.74
C ILE A 53 3.76 -12.56 -31.63
N TRP A 54 3.74 -13.89 -31.86
CA TRP A 54 3.29 -14.84 -30.84
C TRP A 54 4.21 -14.88 -29.62
N LEU A 55 5.53 -14.77 -29.83
CA LEU A 55 6.52 -14.78 -28.76
C LEU A 55 6.43 -13.50 -27.90
N TYR A 56 6.39 -12.32 -28.52
CA TYR A 56 6.24 -11.05 -27.80
C TYR A 56 4.86 -10.90 -27.15
N GLY A 57 3.78 -11.34 -27.80
CA GLY A 57 2.44 -11.36 -27.21
C GLY A 57 2.36 -12.27 -25.97
N GLY A 58 2.97 -13.46 -26.03
CA GLY A 58 3.09 -14.34 -24.87
C GLY A 58 3.92 -13.71 -23.74
N LEU A 59 5.02 -13.03 -24.08
CA LEU A 59 5.89 -12.35 -23.12
C LEU A 59 5.15 -11.19 -22.42
N MET A 60 4.34 -10.41 -23.16
CA MET A 60 3.48 -9.37 -22.59
C MET A 60 2.44 -9.95 -21.63
N LEU A 61 1.84 -11.09 -21.98
CA LEU A 61 0.85 -11.76 -21.15
C LEU A 61 1.48 -12.25 -19.83
N VAL A 62 2.67 -12.86 -19.89
CA VAL A 62 3.43 -13.27 -18.69
C VAL A 62 3.81 -12.07 -17.82
N CYS A 63 4.28 -10.96 -18.42
CA CYS A 63 4.58 -9.73 -17.69
C CYS A 63 3.34 -9.15 -17.00
N ALA A 64 2.17 -9.17 -17.65
CA ALA A 64 0.93 -8.70 -17.06
C ALA A 64 0.46 -9.56 -15.88
N PHE A 65 0.61 -10.89 -15.96
CA PHE A 65 0.33 -11.76 -14.82
C PHE A 65 1.30 -11.53 -13.65
N LEU A 66 2.59 -11.30 -13.96
CA LEU A 66 3.59 -10.98 -12.95
C LEU A 66 3.34 -9.63 -12.27
N SER A 67 2.98 -8.59 -13.04
CA SER A 67 2.65 -7.28 -12.47
C SER A 67 1.42 -7.36 -11.58
N LEU A 68 0.37 -8.06 -12.01
CA LEU A 68 -0.85 -8.26 -11.23
C LEU A 68 -0.57 -9.03 -9.93
N PHE A 69 0.28 -10.05 -9.97
CA PHE A 69 0.70 -10.78 -8.78
C PHE A 69 1.51 -9.88 -7.82
N CYS A 70 2.45 -9.10 -8.36
CA CYS A 70 3.25 -8.13 -7.58
C CYS A 70 2.36 -7.08 -6.91
N GLY A 71 1.39 -6.53 -7.65
CA GLY A 71 0.43 -5.55 -7.15
C GLY A 71 -0.48 -6.09 -6.07
N MET A 72 -0.98 -7.33 -6.24
CA MET A 72 -1.78 -7.98 -5.21
C MET A 72 -0.98 -8.17 -3.92
N GLN A 73 0.29 -8.56 -4.01
CA GLN A 73 1.16 -8.71 -2.84
C GLN A 73 1.47 -7.34 -2.21
N SER A 74 1.77 -6.32 -3.01
CA SER A 74 1.95 -4.94 -2.55
C SER A 74 0.74 -4.46 -1.74
N ALA A 75 -0.46 -4.62 -2.29
CA ALA A 75 -1.72 -4.24 -1.65
C ALA A 75 -1.96 -4.97 -0.33
N ARG A 76 -1.63 -6.27 -0.25
CA ARG A 76 -1.74 -7.02 1.01
C ARG A 76 -0.77 -6.52 2.07
N TYR A 77 0.48 -6.25 1.70
CA TYR A 77 1.46 -5.70 2.65
C TYR A 77 1.12 -4.28 3.08
N ALA A 78 0.59 -3.45 2.17
CA ALA A 78 0.10 -2.12 2.48
C ALA A 78 -1.08 -2.17 3.47
N ALA A 79 -2.10 -3.00 3.20
CA ALA A 79 -3.24 -3.19 4.09
C ALA A 79 -2.82 -3.70 5.48
N PHE A 80 -1.87 -4.64 5.53
CA PHE A 80 -1.34 -5.16 6.79
C PHE A 80 -0.58 -4.09 7.58
N ALA A 81 0.20 -3.24 6.92
CA ALA A 81 0.91 -2.13 7.55
C ALA A 81 -0.07 -1.07 8.10
N SER A 82 -1.10 -0.69 7.32
CA SER A 82 -2.16 0.24 7.75
C SER A 82 -2.96 -0.29 8.93
N ALA A 83 -3.41 -1.56 8.89
CA ALA A 83 -4.14 -2.17 9.99
C ALA A 83 -3.29 -2.27 11.28
N GLY A 84 -2.01 -2.61 11.13
CA GLY A 84 -1.05 -2.65 12.24
C GLY A 84 -0.83 -1.28 12.89
N PHE A 85 -0.70 -0.24 12.07
CA PHE A 85 -0.60 1.15 12.52
C PHE A 85 -1.86 1.58 13.29
N ALA A 86 -3.06 1.30 12.75
CA ALA A 86 -4.32 1.64 13.41
C ALA A 86 -4.49 0.94 14.77
N LYS A 87 -4.03 -0.32 14.90
CA LYS A 87 -4.02 -1.04 16.18
C LYS A 87 -3.17 -0.34 17.24
N ASN A 88 -1.93 0.01 16.89
CA ASN A 88 -1.01 0.70 17.81
C ASN A 88 -1.55 2.09 18.21
N LEU A 89 -2.12 2.82 17.24
CA LEU A 89 -2.70 4.13 17.49
C LEU A 89 -3.90 4.05 18.44
N ARG A 90 -4.83 3.10 18.25
CA ARG A 90 -5.95 2.89 19.18
C ARG A 90 -5.47 2.57 20.59
N GLN A 91 -4.47 1.70 20.73
CA GLN A 91 -3.95 1.32 22.05
C GLN A 91 -3.25 2.49 22.77
N ALA A 92 -2.50 3.31 22.04
CA ALA A 92 -1.85 4.51 22.58
C ALA A 92 -2.87 5.56 23.02
N ILE A 93 -3.92 5.79 22.23
CA ILE A 93 -5.03 6.69 22.57
C ILE A 93 -5.72 6.17 23.83
N PHE A 94 -6.08 4.89 23.88
CA PHE A 94 -6.75 4.28 25.03
C PHE A 94 -5.94 4.45 26.33
N LYS A 95 -4.63 4.20 26.30
CA LYS A 95 -3.75 4.39 27.46
C LYS A 95 -3.68 5.85 27.92
N LYS A 96 -3.75 6.80 26.98
CA LYS A 96 -3.76 8.24 27.28
C LYS A 96 -5.07 8.69 27.90
N VAL A 97 -6.20 8.16 27.41
CA VAL A 97 -7.53 8.42 28.00
C VAL A 97 -7.61 7.89 29.43
N GLN A 98 -7.01 6.74 29.73
CA GLN A 98 -6.95 6.21 31.10
C GLN A 98 -6.14 7.08 32.08
N THR A 99 -5.26 7.96 31.58
CA THR A 99 -4.47 8.89 32.41
C THR A 99 -5.11 10.27 32.56
N PHE A 100 -6.30 10.50 32.00
CA PHE A 100 -7.02 11.76 32.14
C PHE A 100 -7.73 11.85 33.49
N SER A 101 -7.61 13.01 34.14
CA SER A 101 -8.44 13.38 35.29
C SER A 101 -9.89 13.58 34.88
N PHE A 102 -10.83 13.43 35.82
CA PHE A 102 -12.27 13.61 35.57
C PHE A 102 -12.62 14.93 34.87
N GLU A 103 -11.91 16.02 35.20
CA GLU A 103 -12.07 17.34 34.58
C GLU A 103 -11.71 17.37 33.08
N ASN A 104 -10.75 16.54 32.66
CA ASN A 104 -10.39 16.40 31.24
C ASN A 104 -11.37 15.50 30.47
N ILE A 105 -11.97 14.52 31.13
CA ILE A 105 -13.00 13.66 30.52
C ILE A 105 -14.28 14.46 30.25
N ASP A 106 -14.66 15.34 31.19
CA ASP A 106 -15.80 16.24 31.01
C ASP A 106 -15.59 17.25 29.88
N LYS A 107 -14.36 17.79 29.75
CA LYS A 107 -14.02 18.77 28.71
C LYS A 107 -14.03 18.19 27.29
N PHE A 108 -13.67 16.91 27.13
CA PHE A 108 -13.65 16.25 25.82
C PHE A 108 -14.91 15.43 25.51
N SER A 109 -15.78 15.21 26.51
CA SER A 109 -16.94 14.32 26.48
C SER A 109 -16.58 12.88 26.08
N ALA A 110 -17.07 11.89 26.85
CA ALA A 110 -16.83 10.49 26.56
C ALA A 110 -17.20 10.10 25.11
N GLY A 111 -18.26 10.71 24.55
CA GLY A 111 -18.69 10.48 23.17
C GLY A 111 -17.70 11.02 22.11
N GLY A 112 -17.09 12.18 22.36
CA GLY A 112 -16.08 12.77 21.47
C GLY A 112 -14.76 12.01 21.49
N LEU A 113 -14.42 11.39 22.61
CA LEU A 113 -13.26 10.52 22.73
C LEU A 113 -13.43 9.21 21.94
N VAL A 114 -14.65 8.66 21.91
CA VAL A 114 -14.97 7.44 21.14
C VAL A 114 -14.91 7.70 19.64
N THR A 115 -15.47 8.82 19.14
CA THR A 115 -15.40 9.17 17.72
C THR A 115 -13.96 9.41 17.26
N ARG A 116 -13.12 10.03 18.08
CA ARG A 116 -11.68 10.19 17.80
C ARG A 116 -10.92 8.85 17.80
N MET A 117 -11.32 7.90 18.63
CA MET A 117 -10.68 6.57 18.71
C MET A 117 -11.09 5.66 17.55
N MET A 118 -12.27 5.88 16.97
CA MET A 118 -12.83 5.04 15.91
C MET A 118 -12.72 5.69 14.54
N THR A 119 -13.33 6.86 14.35
CA THR A 119 -13.44 7.53 13.04
C THR A 119 -12.13 8.18 12.64
N ASP A 120 -11.50 8.97 13.51
CA ASP A 120 -10.26 9.65 13.16
C ASP A 120 -9.11 8.67 12.96
N VAL A 121 -9.03 7.60 13.75
CA VAL A 121 -8.02 6.54 13.54
C VAL A 121 -8.23 5.83 12.20
N THR A 122 -9.47 5.64 11.76
CA THR A 122 -9.77 5.02 10.47
C THR A 122 -9.46 5.97 9.30
N ASN A 123 -9.63 7.28 9.48
CA ASN A 123 -9.26 8.27 8.46
C ASN A 123 -7.74 8.44 8.29
N VAL A 124 -6.95 8.12 9.32
CA VAL A 124 -5.47 8.19 9.27
C VAL A 124 -4.86 6.85 8.82
N GLN A 125 -5.64 5.76 8.84
CA GLN A 125 -5.26 4.42 8.35
C GLN A 125 -5.16 4.38 6.82
#